data_AF-A0A815GWB8-F1
#
_entry.id   AF-A0A815GWB8-F1
#
_cell.length_a   1.000
_cell.length_b   1.000
_cell.length_c   1.000
_cell.angle_alpha   90.00
_cell.angle_beta   90.00
_cell.angle_gamma   90.00
#
_symmetry.space_group_name_H-M   'P 1'
#
loop_
_entity.id
_entity.type
_entity.pdbx_description
1 polymer ?
#
loop_
_entity_poly.entity_id
_entity_poly.type
_entity_poly.pdbx_seq_one_letter_code
_entity_poly.pdbx_strand_id
1 'polypeptide(L)'
;MNCGGGLCPKCEDGLGCKANNDCISDVCEGDTCLGASCTDTAKNGLETDMNCGGGLCPKCEDGLGCKVNNDCISDVCEGDTCLAPTCTDTAKNGLETDMNCGGAPTCTDTAKNGVETDMNCGGGLCPKCEDGLGCKVNNDCISDVCEGDTCLGISLQQSMT
;
A
#
# COMPACT_ATOMS: atom_id res chain seq x y z
N MET A 1 22.47 14.18 41.52
CA MET A 1 21.70 14.18 40.27
C MET A 1 22.22 15.34 39.43
N ASN A 2 22.96 15.06 38.35
CA ASN A 2 23.58 16.06 37.47
C ASN A 2 22.91 16.15 36.08
N CYS A 3 21.74 15.54 35.92
CA CYS A 3 20.95 15.52 34.70
C CYS A 3 19.46 15.58 35.07
N GLY A 4 18.60 15.92 34.10
CA GLY A 4 17.14 15.82 34.27
C GLY A 4 16.48 17.00 35.00
N GLY A 5 16.80 18.25 34.61
CA GLY A 5 16.08 19.39 35.15
C GLY A 5 16.56 20.77 34.67
N GLY A 6 15.62 21.62 34.26
CA GLY A 6 15.88 23.03 33.92
C GLY A 6 16.87 23.20 32.77
N LEU A 7 18.05 23.79 33.07
CA LEU A 7 19.16 24.00 32.13
C LEU A 7 20.14 22.80 32.08
N CYS A 8 19.93 21.77 32.90
CA CYS A 8 20.76 20.58 32.88
C CYS A 8 20.44 19.70 31.66
N PRO A 9 21.43 18.97 31.11
CA PRO A 9 21.18 18.03 30.03
C PRO A 9 20.24 16.90 30.48
N LYS A 10 19.56 16.30 29.50
CA LYS A 10 18.77 15.08 29.70
C LYS A 10 19.66 13.91 30.17
N CYS A 11 19.09 13.05 30.99
CA CYS A 11 19.71 11.87 31.57
C CYS A 11 19.78 10.71 30.56
N GLU A 12 20.88 9.98 30.58
CA GLU A 12 21.04 8.69 29.91
C GLU A 12 20.20 7.59 30.60
N ASP A 13 20.01 6.48 29.89
CA ASP A 13 19.26 5.31 30.35
C ASP A 13 19.84 4.75 31.67
N GLY A 14 18.96 4.34 32.57
CA GLY A 14 19.32 3.83 33.90
C GLY A 14 19.62 4.90 34.96
N LEU A 15 19.65 6.18 34.59
CA LEU A 15 19.81 7.28 35.56
C LEU A 15 18.47 7.70 36.18
N GLY A 16 18.54 8.34 37.34
CA GLY A 16 17.35 8.78 38.06
C GLY A 16 16.66 9.98 37.43
N CYS A 17 15.32 9.96 37.38
CA CYS A 17 14.48 11.00 36.81
C CYS A 17 13.27 11.33 37.70
N LYS A 18 12.59 12.46 37.42
CA LYS A 18 11.33 12.86 38.06
C LYS A 18 10.21 13.16 37.07
N ALA A 19 10.56 13.44 35.81
CA ALA A 19 9.64 13.65 34.72
C ALA A 19 10.19 13.01 33.44
N ASN A 20 9.31 12.70 32.48
CA ASN A 20 9.68 12.11 31.20
C ASN A 20 10.74 12.93 30.45
N ASN A 21 10.56 14.25 30.40
CA ASN A 21 11.50 15.17 29.74
C ASN A 21 12.87 15.26 30.40
N ASP A 22 13.07 14.64 31.56
CA ASP A 22 14.38 14.50 32.18
C ASP A 22 15.26 13.50 31.43
N CYS A 23 14.67 12.57 30.68
CA CYS A 23 15.35 11.45 30.02
C CYS A 23 15.59 11.72 28.54
N ILE A 24 16.70 11.21 27.98
CA ILE A 24 16.98 11.29 26.54
C ILE A 24 15.88 10.62 25.72
N SER A 25 15.36 9.48 26.21
CA SER A 25 14.23 8.75 25.63
C SER A 25 12.87 9.42 25.83
N ASP A 26 12.78 10.47 26.64
CA ASP A 26 11.50 11.01 27.12
C ASP A 26 10.63 9.99 27.91
N VAL A 27 11.24 8.94 28.48
CA VAL A 27 10.54 7.93 29.30
C VAL A 27 11.15 7.83 30.68
N CYS A 28 10.40 8.27 31.70
CA CYS A 28 10.74 8.15 33.11
C CYS A 28 9.77 7.20 33.81
N GLU A 29 10.22 6.00 34.16
CA GLU A 29 9.40 4.99 34.83
C GLU A 29 10.10 4.49 36.09
N GLY A 30 9.39 4.44 37.22
CA GLY A 30 9.97 4.01 38.49
C GLY A 30 11.16 4.86 38.94
N ASP A 31 11.07 6.18 38.77
CA ASP A 31 12.16 7.16 39.04
C ASP A 31 13.45 6.89 38.24
N THR A 32 13.38 6.11 37.15
CA THR A 32 14.53 5.74 36.32
C THR A 32 14.26 6.00 34.83
N CYS A 33 15.24 6.55 34.12
CA CYS A 33 15.16 6.71 32.67
C CYS A 33 15.26 5.35 31.99
N LEU A 34 14.28 5.03 31.15
CA LEU A 34 14.31 3.83 30.32
C LEU A 34 14.83 4.17 28.93
N GLY A 35 15.40 3.18 28.23
CA GLY A 35 15.78 3.35 26.83
C GLY A 35 14.58 3.46 25.90
N ALA A 36 14.79 4.08 24.74
CA ALA A 36 13.79 4.18 23.67
C ALA A 36 13.27 2.80 23.25
N SER A 37 11.94 2.64 23.16
CA SER A 37 11.30 1.39 22.78
C SER A 37 10.05 1.65 21.94
N CYS A 38 9.83 0.82 20.91
CA CYS A 38 8.68 0.94 20.01
C CYS A 38 7.32 0.57 20.64
N THR A 39 7.25 0.49 21.96
CA THR A 39 6.05 0.11 22.74
C THR A 39 5.92 0.96 24.00
N ASP A 40 6.69 2.04 24.10
CA ASP A 40 6.63 2.96 25.22
C ASP A 40 5.51 4.00 25.00
N THR A 41 5.58 5.16 25.65
CA THR A 41 4.53 6.20 25.54
C THR A 41 5.06 7.50 24.96
N ALA A 42 6.27 7.46 24.41
CA ALA A 42 6.96 8.56 23.79
C ALA A 42 7.11 8.31 22.29
N LYS A 43 7.47 9.37 21.56
CA LYS A 43 7.92 9.30 20.16
C LYS A 43 9.42 9.54 20.16
N ASN A 44 10.21 8.47 20.22
CA ASN A 44 11.64 8.51 20.46
C ASN A 44 12.41 7.51 19.57
N GLY A 45 13.74 7.52 19.67
CA GLY A 45 14.59 6.56 18.96
C GLY A 45 14.40 6.59 17.44
N LEU A 46 13.95 5.45 16.87
CA LEU A 46 13.77 5.25 15.42
C LEU A 46 12.32 5.46 14.96
N GLU A 47 11.42 5.81 15.87
CA GLU A 47 10.01 5.99 15.59
C GLU A 47 9.75 7.18 14.66
N THR A 48 8.84 7.00 13.69
CA THR A 48 8.32 8.09 12.86
C THR A 48 6.96 8.56 13.31
N ASP A 49 6.24 7.74 14.08
CA ASP A 49 5.15 8.14 14.96
C ASP A 49 5.18 7.32 16.27
N MET A 50 4.39 7.73 17.27
CA MET A 50 4.38 7.06 18.58
C MET A 50 4.22 5.55 18.44
N ASN A 51 5.21 4.76 18.89
CA ASN A 51 5.24 3.30 18.82
C ASN A 51 5.29 2.67 17.42
N CYS A 52 5.65 3.42 16.36
CA CYS A 52 5.74 2.86 15.02
C CYS A 52 6.73 3.58 14.08
N GLY A 53 7.07 2.92 12.97
CA GLY A 53 7.81 3.49 11.85
C GLY A 53 9.18 2.87 11.66
N GLY A 54 10.22 3.67 11.88
CA GLY A 54 11.57 3.38 11.40
C GLY A 54 12.29 2.21 12.09
N GLY A 55 13.19 1.59 11.32
CA GLY A 55 14.15 0.62 11.82
C GLY A 55 13.53 -0.73 12.20
N LEU A 56 13.54 -1.05 13.49
CA LEU A 56 13.00 -2.29 14.05
C LEU A 56 11.59 -2.12 14.65
N CYS A 57 11.04 -0.90 14.61
CA CYS A 57 9.68 -0.64 15.07
C CYS A 57 8.64 -1.24 14.11
N PRO A 58 7.44 -1.59 14.61
CA PRO A 58 6.35 -2.00 13.74
C PRO A 58 5.99 -0.85 12.80
N LYS A 59 5.53 -1.18 11.60
CA LYS A 59 5.07 -0.18 10.62
C LYS A 59 3.84 0.57 11.14
N CYS A 60 3.74 1.84 10.79
CA CYS A 60 2.65 2.73 11.13
C CYS A 60 1.39 2.48 10.30
N GLU A 61 0.22 2.61 10.94
CA GLU A 61 -1.09 2.62 10.28
C GLU A 61 -1.31 3.89 9.44
N ASP A 62 -2.34 3.86 8.59
CA ASP A 62 -2.72 4.99 7.76
C ASP A 62 -3.09 6.21 8.62
N GLY A 63 -2.66 7.40 8.18
CA GLY A 63 -2.84 8.67 8.88
C GLY A 63 -1.78 8.99 9.94
N LEU A 64 -0.88 8.05 10.25
CA LEU A 64 0.24 8.27 11.17
C LEU A 64 1.48 8.82 10.46
N GLY A 65 2.40 9.36 11.24
CA GLY A 65 3.63 9.98 10.76
C GLY A 65 4.66 9.00 10.17
N CYS A 66 5.27 9.38 9.05
CA CYS A 66 6.31 8.61 8.38
C CYS A 66 7.43 9.51 7.84
N LYS A 67 8.58 8.92 7.51
CA LYS A 67 9.68 9.59 6.81
C LYS A 67 10.05 8.89 5.51
N VAL A 68 9.84 7.58 5.45
CA VAL A 68 10.05 6.75 4.27
C VAL A 68 8.88 5.80 4.10
N ASN A 69 8.66 5.34 2.86
CA ASN A 69 7.59 4.40 2.53
C ASN A 69 7.54 3.18 3.46
N ASN A 70 8.71 2.58 3.75
CA ASN A 70 8.79 1.40 4.61
C ASN A 70 8.34 1.63 6.06
N ASP A 71 8.17 2.88 6.49
CA ASP A 71 7.60 3.18 7.81
C ASP A 71 6.11 2.86 7.87
N CYS A 72 5.40 2.79 6.73
CA CYS A 72 3.96 2.62 6.65
C CYS A 72 3.57 1.18 6.30
N ILE A 73 2.48 0.68 6.88
CA ILE A 73 1.92 -0.63 6.52
C ILE A 73 1.57 -0.67 5.02
N SER A 74 1.09 0.44 4.49
CA SER A 74 0.82 0.61 3.05
C SER A 74 2.07 0.71 2.20
N ASP A 75 3.27 0.89 2.76
CA ASP A 75 4.45 1.27 1.97
C ASP A 75 4.30 2.59 1.19
N VAL A 76 3.40 3.48 1.65
CA VAL A 76 3.18 4.81 1.04
C VAL A 76 3.32 5.89 2.09
N CYS A 77 4.41 6.65 1.99
CA CYS A 77 4.65 7.82 2.80
C CYS A 77 4.62 9.07 1.93
N GLU A 78 3.58 9.90 2.08
CA GLU A 78 3.44 11.15 1.32
C GLU A 78 3.07 12.28 2.27
N GLY A 79 3.78 13.41 2.16
CA GLY A 79 3.55 14.56 3.05
C GLY A 79 3.78 14.22 4.53
N ASP A 80 4.81 13.42 4.83
CA ASP A 80 5.15 12.92 6.17
C ASP A 80 4.03 12.11 6.85
N THR A 81 3.07 11.60 6.08
CA THR A 81 1.93 10.83 6.57
C THR A 81 1.76 9.52 5.79
N CYS A 82 1.48 8.43 6.50
CA CYS A 82 1.12 7.16 5.89
C CYS A 82 -0.23 7.29 5.21
N LEU A 83 -0.29 7.00 3.91
CA LEU A 83 -1.55 7.01 3.18
C LEU A 83 -2.08 5.61 3.00
N ALA A 84 -3.41 5.51 2.92
CA ALA A 84 -4.06 4.26 2.55
C ALA A 84 -3.59 3.81 1.16
N PRO A 85 -3.45 2.50 0.93
CA PRO A 85 -3.07 1.96 -0.37
C PRO A 85 -4.07 2.38 -1.45
N THR A 86 -3.58 2.88 -2.58
CA THR A 86 -4.37 3.22 -3.77
C THR A 86 -3.74 2.64 -5.02
N CYS A 87 -4.56 2.23 -5.99
CA CYS A 87 -4.14 1.66 -7.27
C CYS A 87 -3.14 2.49 -8.12
N THR A 88 -2.85 3.72 -7.70
CA THR A 88 -2.00 4.69 -8.40
C THR A 88 -0.84 5.19 -7.54
N ASP A 89 -0.66 4.65 -6.33
CA ASP A 89 0.35 5.12 -5.37
C ASP A 89 1.78 4.62 -5.67
N THR A 90 1.96 3.85 -6.75
CA THR A 90 3.23 3.28 -7.21
C THR A 90 3.89 2.29 -6.23
N ALA A 91 3.21 1.95 -5.13
CA ALA A 91 3.56 0.84 -4.27
C ALA A 91 2.89 -0.45 -4.80
N LYS A 92 3.21 -1.58 -4.17
CA LYS A 92 2.52 -2.87 -4.40
C LYS A 92 2.00 -3.35 -3.06
N ASN A 93 0.82 -2.87 -2.68
CA ASN A 93 0.27 -2.98 -1.33
C ASN A 93 -1.22 -3.35 -1.36
N GLY A 94 -1.83 -3.58 -0.20
CA GLY A 94 -3.28 -3.86 -0.13
C GLY A 94 -3.74 -5.04 -0.99
N LEU A 95 -4.62 -4.77 -1.96
CA LEU A 95 -5.15 -5.76 -2.92
C LEU A 95 -4.41 -5.75 -4.27
N GLU A 96 -3.31 -5.01 -4.38
CA GLU A 96 -2.55 -4.88 -5.61
C GLU A 96 -1.77 -6.15 -5.94
N THR A 97 -2.16 -6.78 -7.02
CA THR A 97 -1.47 -7.94 -7.60
C THR A 97 -0.33 -7.51 -8.55
N ASP A 98 -0.29 -6.22 -8.93
CA ASP A 98 0.80 -5.54 -9.66
C ASP A 98 0.85 -4.03 -9.30
N MET A 99 1.96 -3.35 -9.61
CA MET A 99 2.32 -1.94 -9.25
C MET A 99 1.32 -0.85 -9.70
N ASN A 100 0.27 -1.21 -10.45
CA ASN A 100 -0.82 -0.33 -10.88
C ASN A 100 -2.16 -1.08 -10.90
N CYS A 101 -2.52 -1.77 -9.80
CA CYS A 101 -3.74 -2.57 -9.68
C CYS A 101 -3.97 -3.59 -10.82
N GLY A 102 -3.13 -4.63 -10.85
CA GLY A 102 -3.33 -5.79 -11.72
C GLY A 102 -3.82 -7.01 -10.98
N GLY A 103 -4.96 -6.93 -10.27
CA GLY A 103 -5.70 -8.12 -9.81
C GLY A 103 -5.78 -9.17 -10.92
N ALA A 104 -5.74 -10.47 -10.60
CA ALA A 104 -6.18 -11.46 -11.59
C ALA A 104 -7.59 -11.05 -12.05
N PRO A 105 -7.89 -11.00 -13.35
CA PRO A 105 -9.14 -10.45 -13.84
C PRO A 105 -10.29 -11.22 -13.19
N THR A 106 -11.08 -10.53 -12.39
CA THR A 106 -12.39 -11.03 -12.00
C THR A 106 -13.29 -10.72 -13.17
N CYS A 107 -13.42 -11.68 -14.09
CA CYS A 107 -14.24 -11.61 -15.31
C CYS A 107 -15.75 -11.48 -15.05
N THR A 108 -16.12 -10.79 -13.97
CA THR A 108 -17.44 -10.56 -13.40
C THR A 108 -17.54 -9.23 -12.64
N ASP A 109 -16.50 -8.40 -12.61
CA ASP A 109 -16.43 -7.17 -11.79
C ASP A 109 -16.89 -5.90 -12.51
N THR A 110 -17.31 -6.02 -13.78
CA THR A 110 -17.80 -4.89 -14.60
C THR A 110 -16.75 -3.80 -14.86
N ALA A 111 -15.46 -4.14 -14.81
CA ALA A 111 -14.37 -3.23 -15.13
C ALA A 111 -13.35 -3.89 -16.06
N LYS A 112 -13.07 -3.28 -17.22
CA LYS A 112 -12.03 -3.77 -18.14
C LYS A 112 -10.64 -3.66 -17.51
N ASN A 113 -10.14 -4.74 -16.90
CA ASN A 113 -8.88 -4.79 -16.17
C ASN A 113 -8.09 -6.09 -16.42
N GLY A 114 -6.82 -6.11 -15.98
CA GLY A 114 -5.95 -7.28 -16.20
C GLY A 114 -5.72 -7.60 -17.68
N VAL A 115 -6.04 -8.83 -18.09
CA VAL A 115 -5.84 -9.30 -19.49
C VAL A 115 -7.08 -9.14 -20.38
N GLU A 116 -8.18 -8.65 -19.84
CA GLU A 116 -9.45 -8.52 -20.54
C GLU A 116 -9.38 -7.67 -21.82
N THR A 117 -9.97 -8.16 -22.90
CA THR A 117 -10.10 -7.38 -24.13
C THR A 117 -11.40 -6.59 -24.19
N ASP A 118 -12.37 -6.94 -23.35
CA ASP A 118 -13.51 -6.12 -22.97
C ASP A 118 -13.90 -6.38 -21.50
N MET A 119 -14.77 -5.55 -20.91
CA MET A 119 -15.10 -5.39 -19.49
C MET A 119 -15.10 -6.64 -18.59
N ASN A 120 -15.40 -7.83 -19.10
CA ASN A 120 -15.42 -9.09 -18.35
C ASN A 120 -15.04 -10.30 -19.23
N CYS A 121 -14.34 -10.09 -20.35
CA CYS A 121 -14.12 -11.14 -21.35
C CYS A 121 -12.82 -10.97 -22.16
N GLY A 122 -12.40 -12.07 -22.77
CA GLY A 122 -11.22 -12.15 -23.64
C GLY A 122 -9.90 -12.28 -22.89
N GLY A 123 -8.78 -12.08 -23.57
CA GLY A 123 -7.46 -12.14 -22.94
C GLY A 123 -6.96 -13.54 -22.62
N GLY A 124 -7.63 -14.58 -23.11
CA GLY A 124 -7.27 -15.99 -22.93
C GLY A 124 -7.46 -16.55 -21.51
N LEU A 125 -7.63 -15.71 -20.49
CA LEU A 125 -7.92 -16.12 -19.11
C LEU A 125 -9.39 -15.92 -18.71
N CYS A 126 -10.12 -15.03 -19.41
CA CYS A 126 -11.55 -14.82 -19.21
C CYS A 126 -12.40 -15.56 -20.25
N PRO A 127 -13.72 -15.72 -19.99
CA PRO A 127 -14.66 -16.21 -21.00
C PRO A 127 -14.53 -15.41 -22.30
N LYS A 128 -14.82 -16.06 -23.42
CA LYS A 128 -14.81 -15.40 -24.74
C LYS A 128 -15.91 -14.33 -24.80
N CYS A 129 -15.61 -13.23 -25.48
CA CYS A 129 -16.47 -12.09 -25.70
C CYS A 129 -17.58 -12.39 -26.72
N GLU A 130 -18.79 -11.88 -26.45
CA GLU A 130 -19.92 -11.89 -27.39
C GLU A 130 -19.69 -10.95 -28.58
N ASP A 131 -20.53 -11.09 -29.61
CA ASP A 131 -20.48 -10.26 -30.81
C ASP A 131 -20.71 -8.77 -30.45
N GLY A 132 -19.86 -7.89 -30.99
CA GLY A 132 -19.89 -6.45 -30.73
C GLY A 132 -19.01 -5.98 -29.56
N LEU A 133 -18.42 -6.90 -28.80
CA LEU A 133 -17.46 -6.59 -27.72
C LEU A 133 -16.02 -6.49 -28.23
N GLY A 134 -15.16 -5.88 -27.43
CA GLY A 134 -13.75 -5.63 -27.73
C GLY A 134 -12.88 -6.90 -27.76
N CYS A 135 -11.98 -6.98 -28.74
CA CYS A 135 -11.04 -8.10 -28.90
C CYS A 135 -9.64 -7.64 -29.32
N LYS A 136 -8.65 -8.52 -29.14
CA LYS A 136 -7.28 -8.33 -29.69
C LYS A 136 -6.83 -9.49 -30.57
N VAL A 137 -7.29 -10.69 -30.29
CA VAL A 137 -7.07 -11.89 -31.11
C VAL A 137 -8.38 -12.62 -31.33
N ASN A 138 -8.43 -13.43 -32.39
CA ASN A 138 -9.62 -14.25 -32.71
C ASN A 138 -10.10 -15.08 -31.53
N ASN A 139 -9.19 -15.67 -30.75
CA ASN A 139 -9.53 -16.50 -29.60
C ASN A 139 -10.20 -15.73 -28.44
N ASP A 140 -10.23 -14.40 -28.49
CA ASP A 140 -10.97 -13.60 -27.51
C ASP A 140 -12.48 -13.64 -27.78
N CYS A 141 -12.93 -13.98 -28.98
CA CYS A 141 -14.32 -13.91 -29.41
C CYS A 141 -15.00 -15.28 -29.42
N ILE A 142 -16.28 -15.35 -29.03
CA ILE A 142 -17.10 -16.57 -29.14
C ILE A 142 -17.16 -17.02 -30.62
N SER A 143 -17.16 -16.07 -31.54
CA SER A 143 -17.17 -16.29 -32.98
C SER A 143 -15.83 -16.74 -33.57
N ASP A 144 -14.74 -16.67 -32.80
CA ASP A 144 -13.35 -16.81 -33.28
C ASP A 144 -12.98 -15.81 -34.40
N VAL A 145 -13.68 -14.69 -34.51
CA VAL A 145 -13.42 -13.64 -35.50
C VAL A 145 -13.28 -12.28 -34.81
N CYS A 146 -12.05 -11.77 -34.78
CA CYS A 146 -11.74 -10.42 -34.32
C CYS A 146 -11.36 -9.54 -35.52
N GLU A 147 -12.19 -8.55 -35.85
CA GLU A 147 -11.95 -7.63 -36.96
C GLU A 147 -12.14 -6.19 -36.48
N GLY A 148 -11.12 -5.34 -36.68
CA GLY A 148 -11.19 -3.95 -36.24
C GLY A 148 -11.39 -3.78 -34.73
N ASP A 149 -10.68 -4.56 -33.92
CA ASP A 149 -10.77 -4.60 -32.45
C ASP A 149 -12.18 -4.98 -31.92
N THR A 150 -13.05 -5.55 -32.75
CA THR A 150 -14.42 -5.94 -32.39
C THR A 150 -14.71 -7.41 -32.76
N CYS A 151 -15.36 -8.15 -31.87
CA CYS A 151 -15.83 -9.50 -32.14
C CYS A 151 -16.98 -9.47 -33.14
N LEU A 152 -16.81 -10.12 -34.29
CA LEU A 152 -17.85 -10.19 -35.32
C LEU A 152 -18.59 -11.52 -35.29
N GLY A 153 -19.91 -11.46 -35.41
CA GLY A 153 -20.74 -12.65 -35.53
C GLY A 153 -20.61 -13.34 -36.89
N ILE A 154 -20.66 -14.67 -36.86
CA ILE A 154 -20.63 -15.54 -38.06
C ILE A 154 -21.86 -15.29 -38.97
N SER A 155 -22.87 -14.54 -38.50
CA SER A 155 -24.06 -14.16 -39.27
C SER A 155 -23.82 -13.09 -40.35
N LEU A 156 -22.72 -12.32 -40.29
CA LEU A 156 -22.46 -11.22 -41.25
C LEU A 156 -21.51 -11.58 -42.42
N GLN A 157 -20.89 -12.76 -42.44
CA GLN A 157 -19.99 -13.16 -43.52
C GLN A 157 -20.68 -13.79 -44.76
N GLN A 158 -22.01 -13.82 -44.84
CA GLN A 158 -22.74 -14.26 -46.05
C GLN A 158 -23.14 -13.13 -47.02
N SER A 159 -22.46 -11.98 -47.04
CA SER A 159 -22.77 -10.92 -48.01
C SER A 159 -21.58 -10.32 -48.76
N MET A 160 -20.43 -10.97 -48.74
CA MET A 160 -19.32 -10.61 -49.62
C MET A 160 -18.69 -11.83 -50.29
N THR A 161 -19.47 -12.52 -51.12
CA THR A 161 -19.01 -13.11 -52.39
C THR A 161 -20.18 -13.47 -53.29
#